data_AF-A0A6J8AMV5-F1
#
_entry.id   AF-A0A6J8AMV5-F1
#
_cell.length_a   1.000
_cell.length_b   1.000
_cell.length_c   1.000
_cell.angle_alpha   90.00
_cell.angle_beta   90.00
_cell.angle_gamma   90.00
#
_symmetry.space_group_name_H-M   'P 1'
#
loop_
_entity.id
_entity.type
_entity.pdbx_description
1 polymer ?
#
loop_
_entity_poly.entity_id
_entity_poly.type
_entity_poly.pdbx_seq_one_letter_code
_entity_poly.pdbx_strand_id
1 'polypeptide(L)'
;MLEVVNVTNENKIFDFKNKVCELAAESVDGFVLFVDCRTATVLEKQKIFNSVPTVVVIRDFCRDQHRMIQLRPDCTYSNTLLADIAAYKLWRNVLLYYDHTYSSLCLTDLLKQLSLNSVSTRMVRTNNYAGPLQYIHYIERHAPDGIFVVTATDTMEDIISKDSAIYLSDAIKAMLEIFSEVVLTTNVTALEPIDCRQKSTPRNRTLALEVFKIFQQNNVMNYSEYQICSTENSLTDSWKYMGNWSKDDGISLVTSRLFGNEFIDFNNATLKVAALPLDPFVFFNSDDNNRTTHSGFCIDILDQLALKFNFNYEIVSPSDNAYGSLEDDGTWNGMVGMVMRNVSK
;
A
#
# COMPACT_ATOMS: atom_id res chain seq x y z
N MET A 1 -25.31 -23.42 -13.48
CA MET A 1 -26.11 -22.17 -13.52
C MET A 1 -25.63 -21.32 -12.36
N LEU A 2 -25.31 -20.03 -12.56
CA LEU A 2 -24.89 -19.14 -11.48
C LEU A 2 -26.12 -18.42 -10.94
N GLU A 3 -26.40 -18.57 -9.65
CA GLU A 3 -27.47 -17.86 -8.96
C GLU A 3 -26.88 -16.89 -7.93
N VAL A 4 -27.29 -15.62 -7.98
CA VAL A 4 -26.84 -14.59 -7.03
C VAL A 4 -27.97 -14.33 -6.04
N VAL A 5 -27.72 -14.67 -4.78
CA VAL A 5 -28.70 -14.52 -3.69
C VAL A 5 -28.22 -13.46 -2.72
N ASN A 6 -28.99 -12.38 -2.57
CA ASN A 6 -28.68 -11.32 -1.61
C ASN A 6 -29.43 -11.56 -0.30
N VAL A 7 -28.70 -11.67 0.82
CA VAL A 7 -29.28 -11.90 2.15
C VAL A 7 -29.07 -10.64 2.99
N THR A 8 -29.96 -9.66 2.82
CA THR A 8 -29.95 -8.39 3.56
C THR A 8 -31.01 -8.42 4.64
N ASN A 9 -30.67 -8.82 5.88
CA ASN A 9 -31.46 -8.42 7.05
C ASN A 9 -30.71 -8.55 8.38
N GLU A 10 -31.03 -7.62 9.28
CA GLU A 10 -30.34 -7.34 10.55
C GLU A 10 -30.51 -8.43 11.65
N ASN A 11 -31.19 -9.55 11.35
CA ASN A 11 -31.17 -10.79 12.13
C ASN A 11 -30.08 -11.80 11.67
N LYS A 12 -29.00 -11.22 11.14
CA LYS A 12 -27.56 -11.47 11.26
C LYS A 12 -26.93 -12.84 10.97
N ILE A 13 -27.51 -14.00 11.28
CA ILE A 13 -26.84 -15.30 10.98
C ILE A 13 -27.82 -16.45 10.76
N PHE A 14 -28.94 -16.46 11.49
CA PHE A 14 -29.89 -17.57 11.46
C PHE A 14 -30.63 -17.67 10.12
N ASP A 15 -31.07 -16.52 9.58
CA ASP A 15 -31.73 -16.45 8.28
C ASP A 15 -30.77 -16.86 7.15
N PHE A 16 -29.50 -16.47 7.26
CA PHE A 16 -28.45 -16.87 6.33
C PHE A 16 -28.24 -18.38 6.35
N LYS A 17 -28.15 -18.99 7.54
CA LYS A 17 -28.03 -20.44 7.70
C LYS A 17 -29.21 -21.17 7.05
N ASN A 18 -30.44 -20.72 7.29
CA ASN A 18 -31.64 -21.36 6.73
C ASN A 18 -31.62 -21.25 5.20
N LYS A 19 -31.26 -20.07 4.66
CA LYS A 19 -31.21 -19.87 3.22
C LYS A 19 -30.14 -20.73 2.53
N VAL A 20 -28.95 -20.83 3.13
CA VAL A 20 -27.89 -21.73 2.65
C VAL A 20 -28.36 -23.20 2.64
N CYS A 21 -29.11 -23.62 3.66
CA CYS A 21 -29.67 -24.96 3.73
C CYS A 21 -30.76 -25.23 2.69
N GLU A 22 -31.62 -24.25 2.40
CA GLU A 22 -32.60 -24.34 1.30
C GLU A 22 -31.89 -24.51 -0.04
N LEU A 23 -30.90 -23.66 -0.34
CA LEU A 23 -30.16 -23.71 -1.61
C LEU A 23 -29.38 -25.01 -1.79
N ALA A 24 -28.78 -25.57 -0.74
CA ALA A 24 -28.11 -26.87 -0.85
C ALA A 24 -29.05 -28.06 -1.05
N ALA A 25 -30.33 -27.94 -0.67
CA ALA A 25 -31.36 -28.92 -1.01
C ALA A 25 -31.75 -28.86 -2.50
N GLU A 26 -31.42 -27.77 -3.20
CA GLU A 26 -31.64 -27.58 -4.64
C GLU A 26 -30.47 -28.05 -5.51
N SER A 27 -29.52 -28.82 -4.96
CA SER A 27 -28.32 -29.34 -5.64
C SER A 27 -27.28 -28.27 -6.00
N VAL A 28 -27.14 -27.22 -5.19
CA VAL A 28 -26.02 -26.30 -5.34
C VAL A 28 -24.69 -27.04 -5.13
N ASP A 29 -23.81 -26.93 -6.12
CA ASP A 29 -22.53 -27.63 -6.12
C ASP A 29 -21.53 -26.97 -5.16
N GLY A 30 -21.59 -25.64 -5.01
CA GLY A 30 -20.64 -24.87 -4.23
C GLY A 30 -21.12 -23.46 -3.87
N PHE A 31 -20.51 -22.84 -2.86
CA PHE A 31 -20.87 -21.49 -2.39
C PHE A 31 -19.74 -20.48 -2.61
N VAL A 32 -20.11 -19.28 -3.06
CA VAL A 32 -19.28 -18.08 -3.02
C VAL A 32 -19.92 -17.09 -2.06
N LEU A 33 -19.21 -16.74 -0.98
CA LEU A 33 -19.76 -15.95 0.11
C LEU A 33 -19.04 -14.60 0.28
N PHE A 34 -19.81 -13.52 0.34
CA PHE A 34 -19.33 -12.18 0.69
C PHE A 34 -19.83 -11.81 2.09
N VAL A 35 -19.01 -12.02 3.10
CA VAL A 35 -19.44 -11.94 4.51
C VAL A 35 -18.41 -11.24 5.38
N ASP A 36 -18.82 -10.84 6.60
CA ASP A 36 -17.88 -10.44 7.64
C ASP A 36 -17.30 -11.68 8.36
N CYS A 37 -16.23 -11.47 9.13
CA CYS A 37 -15.55 -12.56 9.83
C CYS A 37 -16.47 -13.29 10.84
N ARG A 38 -17.38 -12.54 11.49
CA ARG A 38 -18.30 -13.11 12.48
C ARG A 38 -19.26 -14.11 11.83
N THR A 39 -19.79 -13.75 10.68
CA THR A 39 -20.69 -14.57 9.89
C THR A 39 -19.93 -15.79 9.35
N ALA A 40 -18.76 -15.59 8.76
CA ALA A 40 -17.89 -16.67 8.28
C ALA A 40 -17.61 -17.72 9.36
N THR A 41 -17.23 -17.28 10.58
CA THR A 41 -16.94 -18.16 11.71
C THR A 41 -18.14 -19.02 12.13
N VAL A 42 -19.36 -18.49 12.04
CA VAL A 42 -20.56 -19.26 12.39
C VAL A 42 -20.96 -20.21 11.27
N LEU A 43 -20.78 -19.80 10.01
CA LEU A 43 -21.03 -20.62 8.84
C LEU A 43 -20.08 -21.82 8.78
N GLU A 44 -18.78 -21.62 9.01
CA GLU A 44 -17.79 -22.71 9.01
C GLU A 44 -18.10 -23.83 10.03
N LYS A 45 -18.78 -23.47 11.13
CA LYS A 45 -19.23 -24.42 12.14
C LYS A 45 -20.49 -25.19 11.75
N GLN A 46 -21.23 -24.74 10.72
CA GLN A 46 -22.37 -25.48 10.22
C GLN A 46 -21.91 -26.65 9.37
N LYS A 47 -22.58 -27.78 9.57
CA LYS A 47 -22.24 -29.03 8.91
C LYS A 47 -22.33 -28.96 7.37
N ILE A 48 -23.20 -28.12 6.85
CA ILE A 48 -23.33 -27.91 5.40
C ILE A 48 -22.03 -27.42 4.76
N PHE A 49 -21.28 -26.54 5.42
CA PHE A 49 -19.98 -26.06 4.94
C PHE A 49 -18.87 -27.11 5.11
N ASN A 50 -19.12 -28.19 5.86
CA ASN A 50 -18.27 -29.39 5.83
C ASN A 50 -18.63 -30.33 4.68
N SER A 51 -19.67 -30.03 3.91
CA SER A 51 -20.23 -30.90 2.88
C SER A 51 -20.22 -30.24 1.49
N VAL A 52 -19.89 -28.95 1.41
CA VAL A 52 -19.97 -28.14 0.18
C VAL A 52 -18.69 -27.31 0.02
N PRO A 53 -17.95 -27.43 -1.10
CA PRO A 53 -16.86 -26.54 -1.44
C PRO A 53 -17.30 -25.08 -1.33
N THR A 54 -16.54 -24.28 -0.58
CA THR A 54 -16.92 -22.90 -0.28
C THR A 54 -15.73 -21.96 -0.41
N VAL A 55 -15.88 -20.98 -1.29
CA VAL A 55 -14.97 -19.84 -1.44
C VAL A 55 -15.57 -18.64 -0.74
N VAL A 56 -14.75 -17.93 0.03
CA VAL A 56 -15.19 -16.79 0.83
C VAL A 56 -14.35 -15.56 0.55
N VAL A 57 -15.04 -14.44 0.40
CA VAL A 57 -14.48 -13.09 0.35
C VAL A 57 -14.85 -12.43 1.67
N ILE A 58 -13.92 -12.47 2.63
CA ILE A 58 -14.14 -11.88 3.95
C ILE A 58 -13.73 -10.41 3.88
N ARG A 59 -14.66 -9.52 4.24
CA ARG A 59 -14.42 -8.07 4.23
C ARG A 59 -13.41 -7.64 5.30
N ASP A 60 -13.38 -8.34 6.43
CA ASP A 60 -12.49 -8.07 7.56
C ASP A 60 -11.51 -9.22 7.80
N PHE A 61 -10.42 -8.98 8.52
CA PHE A 61 -9.48 -10.05 8.90
C PHE A 61 -10.14 -11.11 9.79
N CYS A 62 -9.93 -12.38 9.44
CA CYS A 62 -10.47 -13.53 10.16
C CYS A 62 -9.37 -14.56 10.37
N ARG A 63 -9.10 -14.93 11.64
CA ARG A 63 -8.12 -15.95 11.99
C ARG A 63 -8.79 -17.33 11.89
N ASP A 64 -8.08 -18.31 11.31
CA ASP A 64 -8.45 -19.73 11.27
C ASP A 64 -9.75 -20.03 10.50
N GLN A 65 -9.73 -19.91 9.17
CA GLN A 65 -10.76 -20.47 8.30
C GLN A 65 -10.22 -21.76 7.65
N HIS A 66 -10.18 -22.84 8.42
CA HIS A 66 -9.58 -24.10 7.98
C HIS A 66 -10.37 -24.80 6.88
N ARG A 67 -11.65 -24.46 6.69
CA ARG A 67 -12.55 -25.19 5.77
C ARG A 67 -13.06 -24.38 4.58
N MET A 68 -12.67 -23.12 4.45
CA MET A 68 -13.05 -22.25 3.33
C MET A 68 -11.79 -21.68 2.66
N ILE A 69 -11.86 -21.44 1.35
CA ILE A 69 -10.79 -20.76 0.63
C ILE A 69 -11.04 -19.26 0.69
N GLN A 70 -10.18 -18.54 1.38
CA GLN A 70 -10.23 -17.09 1.48
C GLN A 70 -9.44 -16.45 0.33
N LEU A 71 -10.07 -15.52 -0.39
CA LEU A 71 -9.45 -14.82 -1.51
C LEU A 71 -8.82 -13.47 -1.15
N ARG A 72 -9.18 -12.87 -0.01
CA ARG A 72 -8.56 -11.61 0.41
C ARG A 72 -7.24 -11.91 1.14
N PRO A 73 -6.11 -11.26 0.79
CA PRO A 73 -4.85 -11.41 1.50
C PRO A 73 -5.01 -11.14 3.00
N ASP A 74 -4.20 -11.83 3.82
CA ASP A 74 -4.12 -11.54 5.25
C ASP A 74 -3.49 -10.15 5.46
N CYS A 75 -4.10 -9.34 6.32
CA CYS A 75 -3.58 -8.03 6.71
C CYS A 75 -2.17 -8.11 7.32
N THR A 76 -1.75 -9.26 7.84
CA THR A 76 -0.39 -9.43 8.36
C THR A 76 0.66 -9.21 7.27
N TYR A 77 0.35 -9.52 6.00
CA TYR A 77 1.29 -9.29 4.90
C TYR A 77 1.46 -7.80 4.63
N SER A 78 0.37 -7.04 4.50
CA SER A 78 0.45 -5.59 4.31
C SER A 78 1.07 -4.88 5.52
N ASN A 79 0.85 -5.39 6.74
CA ASN A 79 1.52 -4.92 7.94
C ASN A 79 3.03 -5.13 7.90
N THR A 80 3.45 -6.31 7.45
CA THR A 80 4.87 -6.66 7.34
C THR A 80 5.54 -5.78 6.29
N LEU A 81 4.90 -5.62 5.12
CA LEU A 81 5.34 -4.65 4.10
C LEU A 81 5.51 -3.25 4.68
N LEU A 82 4.54 -2.74 5.43
CA LEU A 82 4.62 -1.41 6.03
C LEU A 82 5.75 -1.31 7.06
N ALA A 83 5.96 -2.36 7.86
CA ALA A 83 7.05 -2.44 8.83
C ALA A 83 8.42 -2.49 8.14
N ASP A 84 8.53 -3.21 7.03
CA ASP A 84 9.74 -3.29 6.19
C ASP A 84 10.02 -1.94 5.52
N ILE A 85 9.00 -1.24 5.02
CA ILE A 85 9.14 0.12 4.49
C ILE A 85 9.68 1.07 5.57
N ALA A 86 9.09 1.01 6.77
CA ALA A 86 9.53 1.84 7.89
C ALA A 86 10.98 1.52 8.30
N ALA A 87 11.36 0.25 8.32
CA ALA A 87 12.72 -0.19 8.60
C ALA A 87 13.70 0.26 7.50
N TYR A 88 13.35 0.07 6.22
CA TYR A 88 14.16 0.45 5.07
C TYR A 88 14.44 1.96 5.03
N LYS A 89 13.44 2.79 5.34
CA LYS A 89 13.59 4.25 5.43
C LYS A 89 14.05 4.75 6.80
N LEU A 90 14.37 3.86 7.73
CA LEU A 90 14.85 4.17 9.09
C LEU A 90 13.91 5.13 9.85
N TRP A 91 12.60 4.95 9.67
CA TRP A 91 11.61 5.77 10.34
C TRP A 91 11.59 5.51 11.85
N ARG A 92 11.46 6.58 12.63
CA ARG A 92 11.39 6.50 14.10
C ARG A 92 10.06 6.94 14.67
N ASN A 93 9.27 7.71 13.91
CA ASN A 93 7.98 8.21 14.33
C ASN A 93 7.01 8.07 13.16
N VAL A 94 5.92 7.35 13.38
CA VAL A 94 4.88 7.12 12.35
C VAL A 94 3.52 7.50 12.93
N LEU A 95 2.72 8.19 12.13
CA LEU A 95 1.33 8.49 12.42
C LEU A 95 0.44 7.57 11.59
N LEU A 96 -0.27 6.66 12.25
CA LEU A 96 -1.14 5.68 11.64
C LEU A 96 -2.58 6.20 11.59
N TYR A 97 -3.15 6.22 10.40
CA TYR A 97 -4.56 6.48 10.18
C TYR A 97 -5.27 5.18 9.85
N TYR A 98 -6.39 4.91 10.51
CA TYR A 98 -7.17 3.70 10.29
C TYR A 98 -8.66 3.97 10.46
N ASP A 99 -9.50 3.25 9.71
CA ASP A 99 -10.95 3.37 9.80
C ASP A 99 -11.57 2.32 10.75
N HIS A 100 -12.90 2.23 10.77
CA HIS A 100 -13.62 1.28 11.62
C HIS A 100 -13.68 -0.16 11.07
N THR A 101 -13.30 -0.38 9.82
CA THR A 101 -13.27 -1.70 9.16
C THR A 101 -11.95 -2.42 9.41
N TYR A 102 -10.87 -1.68 9.68
CA TYR A 102 -9.58 -2.26 9.98
C TYR A 102 -9.60 -3.02 11.32
N SER A 103 -9.27 -4.31 11.28
CA SER A 103 -9.39 -5.23 12.41
C SER A 103 -8.44 -4.88 13.56
N SER A 104 -8.94 -4.97 14.80
CA SER A 104 -8.14 -4.74 16.01
C SER A 104 -6.98 -5.74 16.15
N LEU A 105 -7.13 -6.96 15.62
CA LEU A 105 -6.07 -7.96 15.59
C LEU A 105 -4.93 -7.52 14.66
N CYS A 106 -5.26 -7.05 13.45
CA CYS A 106 -4.28 -6.51 12.50
C CYS A 106 -3.58 -5.28 13.07
N LEU A 107 -4.33 -4.39 13.73
CA LEU A 107 -3.74 -3.20 14.33
C LEU A 107 -2.76 -3.57 15.43
N THR A 108 -3.10 -4.53 16.28
CA THR A 108 -2.21 -5.02 17.35
C THR A 108 -0.96 -5.67 16.77
N ASP A 109 -1.10 -6.43 15.69
CA ASP A 109 0.02 -7.03 14.97
C ASP A 109 0.96 -5.94 14.40
N LEU A 110 0.42 -4.97 13.66
CA LEU A 110 1.20 -3.86 13.10
C LEU A 110 1.96 -3.08 14.17
N LEU A 111 1.28 -2.72 15.27
CA LEU A 111 1.90 -2.00 16.38
C LEU A 111 3.04 -2.80 17.00
N LYS A 112 2.88 -4.12 17.14
CA LYS A 112 3.93 -5.00 17.63
C LYS A 112 5.13 -4.99 16.68
N GLN A 113 4.91 -5.14 15.38
CA GLN A 113 5.99 -5.15 14.38
C GLN A 113 6.75 -3.81 14.35
N LEU A 114 6.03 -2.68 14.33
CA LEU A 114 6.64 -1.34 14.36
C LEU A 114 7.42 -1.10 15.66
N SER A 115 6.88 -1.54 16.81
CA SER A 115 7.57 -1.43 18.09
C SER A 115 8.86 -2.26 18.13
N LEU A 116 8.89 -3.45 17.51
CA LEU A 116 10.11 -4.27 17.41
C LEU A 116 11.19 -3.57 16.59
N ASN A 117 10.79 -2.78 15.58
CA ASN A 117 11.68 -1.95 14.79
C ASN A 117 11.99 -0.57 15.43
N SER A 118 11.70 -0.39 16.72
CA SER A 118 11.94 0.86 17.45
C SER A 118 11.23 2.08 16.85
N VAL A 119 10.09 1.88 16.19
CA VAL A 119 9.26 2.93 15.61
C VAL A 119 8.20 3.36 16.63
N SER A 120 8.22 4.63 17.03
CA SER A 120 7.19 5.24 17.85
C SER A 120 5.94 5.51 17.01
N THR A 121 4.79 5.02 17.47
CA THR A 121 3.53 5.11 16.72
C THR A 121 2.52 6.00 17.42
N ARG A 122 1.92 6.93 16.69
CA ARG A 122 0.68 7.62 17.09
C ARG A 122 -0.46 7.15 16.19
N MET A 123 -1.67 7.07 16.72
CA MET A 123 -2.81 6.57 15.97
C MET A 123 -3.93 7.59 15.93
N VAL A 124 -4.58 7.70 14.78
CA VAL A 124 -5.78 8.52 14.58
C VAL A 124 -6.82 7.64 13.90
N ARG A 125 -7.94 7.46 14.59
CA ARG A 125 -9.10 6.74 14.04
C ARG A 125 -9.92 7.68 13.17
N THR A 126 -10.27 7.25 11.96
CA THR A 126 -11.13 8.01 11.04
C THR A 126 -12.57 7.49 11.14
N ASN A 127 -13.54 8.41 11.12
CA ASN A 127 -14.97 8.10 11.17
C ASN A 127 -15.65 8.23 9.79
N ASN A 128 -14.90 8.57 8.75
CA ASN A 128 -15.47 9.08 7.52
C ASN A 128 -15.66 7.96 6.49
N TYR A 129 -16.90 7.78 6.02
CA TYR A 129 -17.31 6.80 5.00
C TYR A 129 -16.87 7.17 3.58
N ALA A 130 -16.13 8.26 3.42
CA ALA A 130 -15.90 8.90 2.13
C ALA A 130 -14.69 8.34 1.34
N GLY A 131 -14.14 7.21 1.80
CA GLY A 131 -13.06 6.48 1.15
C GLY A 131 -11.67 7.13 1.34
N PRO A 132 -10.59 6.39 1.00
CA PRO A 132 -9.22 6.84 1.21
C PRO A 132 -8.85 8.11 0.44
N LEU A 133 -9.42 8.35 -0.76
CA LEU A 133 -9.08 9.50 -1.61
C LEU A 133 -9.45 10.86 -1.00
N GLN A 134 -10.62 10.98 -0.37
CA GLN A 134 -10.99 12.24 0.28
C GLN A 134 -10.08 12.56 1.45
N TYR A 135 -9.54 11.52 2.10
CA TYR A 135 -8.62 11.68 3.21
C TYR A 135 -7.22 12.08 2.74
N ILE A 136 -6.73 11.49 1.65
CA ILE A 136 -5.46 11.86 1.01
C ILE A 136 -5.48 13.35 0.66
N HIS A 137 -6.51 13.83 -0.05
CA HIS A 137 -6.61 15.25 -0.43
C HIS A 137 -6.71 16.20 0.77
N TYR A 138 -7.37 15.76 1.85
CA TYR A 138 -7.40 16.52 3.09
C TYR A 138 -6.00 16.63 3.70
N ILE A 139 -5.25 15.53 3.75
CA ILE A 139 -3.91 15.51 4.32
C ILE A 139 -2.93 16.32 3.48
N GLU A 140 -2.93 16.16 2.15
CA GLU A 140 -2.05 16.91 1.23
C GLU A 140 -2.17 18.43 1.43
N ARG A 141 -3.39 18.92 1.68
CA ARG A 141 -3.62 20.35 1.97
C ARG A 141 -3.06 20.83 3.30
N HIS A 142 -2.96 19.96 4.31
CA HIS A 142 -2.57 20.32 5.67
C HIS A 142 -1.14 19.89 6.04
N ALA A 143 -0.53 19.00 5.25
CA ALA A 143 0.82 18.49 5.46
C ALA A 143 1.51 18.21 4.10
N PRO A 144 1.80 19.25 3.30
CA PRO A 144 2.32 19.09 1.94
C PRO A 144 3.71 18.43 1.87
N ASP A 145 4.51 18.56 2.93
CA ASP A 145 5.86 17.97 3.01
C ASP A 145 5.88 16.58 3.69
N GLY A 146 4.71 16.02 3.98
CA GLY A 146 4.59 14.70 4.62
C GLY A 146 4.86 13.56 3.64
N ILE A 147 5.48 12.48 4.12
CA ILE A 147 5.56 11.22 3.37
C ILE A 147 4.34 10.38 3.75
N PHE A 148 3.54 10.00 2.75
CA PHE A 148 2.37 9.18 2.93
C PHE A 148 2.57 7.81 2.28
N VAL A 149 2.23 6.77 3.03
CA VAL A 149 2.21 5.40 2.53
C VAL A 149 0.80 4.89 2.70
N VAL A 150 0.21 4.46 1.59
CA VAL A 150 -1.13 3.87 1.55
C VAL A 150 -0.97 2.41 1.19
N THR A 151 -1.37 1.52 2.09
CA THR A 151 -1.46 0.09 1.82
C THR A 151 -2.89 -0.22 1.39
N ALA A 152 -3.09 -0.52 0.11
CA ALA A 152 -4.35 -1.03 -0.40
C ALA A 152 -4.13 -2.45 -0.95
N THR A 153 -5.13 -3.32 -0.81
CA THR A 153 -5.17 -4.63 -1.49
C THR A 153 -5.67 -4.52 -2.93
N ASP A 154 -6.16 -3.35 -3.30
CA ASP A 154 -6.87 -3.08 -4.55
C ASP A 154 -6.11 -1.99 -5.32
N THR A 155 -6.20 -1.97 -6.65
CA THR A 155 -5.46 -0.97 -7.43
C THR A 155 -6.00 0.43 -7.16
N MET A 156 -5.23 1.47 -7.43
CA MET A 156 -5.67 2.85 -7.21
C MET A 156 -6.86 3.24 -8.12
N GLU A 157 -7.03 2.56 -9.27
CA GLU A 157 -8.23 2.64 -10.12
C GLU A 157 -9.46 2.00 -9.44
N ASP A 158 -9.28 0.99 -8.59
CA ASP A 158 -10.36 0.25 -7.92
C ASP A 158 -10.93 0.97 -6.69
N ILE A 159 -10.17 1.89 -6.09
CA ILE A 159 -10.68 2.85 -5.09
C ILE A 159 -11.84 3.68 -5.70
N ILE A 160 -11.91 3.77 -7.03
CA ILE A 160 -12.97 4.45 -7.79
C ILE A 160 -14.10 3.46 -8.19
N SER A 161 -13.82 2.16 -8.32
CA SER A 161 -14.81 1.15 -8.75
C SER A 161 -15.03 0.00 -7.75
N LYS A 162 -15.75 0.29 -6.66
CA LYS A 162 -16.47 -0.67 -5.77
C LYS A 162 -15.83 -2.08 -5.71
N ASP A 163 -14.89 -2.26 -4.76
CA ASP A 163 -14.12 -3.46 -4.37
C ASP A 163 -14.77 -4.86 -4.56
N SER A 164 -16.09 -4.98 -4.63
CA SER A 164 -16.79 -6.26 -4.65
C SER A 164 -16.72 -7.00 -6.00
N ALA A 165 -16.41 -6.31 -7.11
CA ALA A 165 -16.50 -6.90 -8.45
C ALA A 165 -15.31 -7.82 -8.81
N ILE A 166 -14.08 -7.46 -8.41
CA ILE A 166 -12.87 -8.24 -8.72
C ILE A 166 -12.88 -9.57 -7.96
N TYR A 167 -13.06 -9.52 -6.64
CA TYR A 167 -13.14 -10.73 -5.84
C TYR A 167 -14.32 -11.63 -6.22
N LEU A 168 -15.38 -11.09 -6.83
CA LEU A 168 -16.48 -11.90 -7.40
C LEU A 168 -16.02 -12.66 -8.63
N SER A 169 -15.34 -12.00 -9.56
CA SER A 169 -14.75 -12.65 -10.73
C SER A 169 -13.76 -13.73 -10.32
N ASP A 170 -12.85 -13.41 -9.39
CA ASP A 170 -11.83 -14.34 -8.90
C ASP A 170 -12.44 -15.52 -8.13
N ALA A 171 -13.50 -15.28 -7.33
CA ALA A 171 -14.20 -16.34 -6.64
C ALA A 171 -14.93 -17.30 -7.58
N ILE A 172 -15.55 -16.78 -8.62
CA ILE A 172 -16.20 -17.61 -9.64
C ILE A 172 -15.14 -18.45 -10.34
N LYS A 173 -14.00 -17.85 -10.72
CA LYS A 173 -12.89 -18.56 -11.36
C LYS A 173 -12.32 -19.66 -10.46
N ALA A 174 -12.04 -19.35 -9.19
CA ALA A 174 -11.55 -20.32 -8.22
C ALA A 174 -12.52 -21.50 -8.04
N MET A 175 -13.82 -21.24 -7.94
CA MET A 175 -14.84 -22.29 -7.86
C MET A 175 -14.87 -23.16 -9.12
N LEU A 176 -14.75 -22.58 -10.32
CA LEU A 176 -14.70 -23.34 -11.57
C LEU A 176 -13.46 -24.24 -11.65
N GLU A 177 -12.30 -23.74 -11.22
CA GLU A 177 -11.06 -24.52 -11.18
C GLU A 177 -11.17 -25.70 -10.20
N ILE A 178 -11.75 -25.48 -9.02
CA ILE A 178 -12.03 -26.54 -8.04
C ILE A 178 -12.92 -27.62 -8.66
N PHE A 179 -14.03 -27.25 -9.32
CA PHE A 179 -14.91 -28.24 -9.94
C PHE A 179 -14.26 -28.98 -11.09
N SER A 180 -13.46 -28.28 -11.91
CA SER A 180 -12.67 -28.92 -12.95
C SER A 180 -11.76 -29.99 -12.36
N GLU A 181 -11.06 -29.67 -11.27
CA GLU A 181 -10.18 -30.62 -10.58
C GLU A 181 -10.96 -31.82 -10.00
N VAL A 182 -12.15 -31.59 -9.41
CA VAL A 182 -13.03 -32.67 -8.91
C VAL A 182 -13.42 -33.61 -10.05
N VAL A 183 -13.87 -33.08 -11.19
CA VAL A 183 -14.25 -33.90 -12.34
C VAL A 183 -13.06 -34.72 -12.84
N LEU A 184 -11.89 -34.10 -12.97
CA LEU A 184 -10.67 -34.74 -13.48
C LEU A 184 -10.15 -35.84 -12.54
N THR A 185 -10.24 -35.65 -11.23
CA THR A 185 -9.66 -36.57 -10.23
C THR A 185 -10.62 -37.68 -9.82
N THR A 186 -11.93 -37.43 -9.79
CA THR A 186 -12.91 -38.38 -9.23
C THR A 186 -13.98 -38.84 -10.22
N ASN A 187 -14.01 -38.33 -11.44
CA ASN A 187 -15.09 -38.54 -12.44
C ASN A 187 -16.50 -38.16 -11.93
N VAL A 188 -16.58 -37.33 -10.88
CA VAL A 188 -17.86 -36.86 -10.33
C VAL A 188 -18.30 -35.64 -11.13
N THR A 189 -19.40 -35.77 -11.87
CA THR A 189 -19.95 -34.70 -12.72
C THR A 189 -21.16 -33.98 -12.13
N ALA A 190 -21.74 -34.53 -11.05
CA ALA A 190 -22.88 -33.95 -10.35
C ALA A 190 -22.81 -34.26 -8.85
N LEU A 191 -23.10 -33.25 -8.01
CA LEU A 191 -23.19 -33.41 -6.57
C LEU A 191 -24.65 -33.58 -6.12
N GLU A 192 -24.87 -34.59 -5.28
CA GLU A 192 -26.20 -34.93 -4.76
C GLU A 192 -26.73 -33.80 -3.84
N PRO A 193 -28.05 -33.57 -3.74
CA PRO A 193 -28.61 -32.62 -2.77
C PRO A 193 -28.18 -32.92 -1.32
N ILE A 194 -28.02 -31.89 -0.50
CA ILE A 194 -27.76 -32.05 0.94
C ILE A 194 -29.01 -31.71 1.75
N ASP A 195 -29.44 -32.63 2.60
CA ASP A 195 -30.33 -32.31 3.71
C ASP A 195 -29.49 -31.89 4.93
N CYS A 196 -29.56 -30.61 5.29
CA CYS A 196 -28.90 -30.06 6.48
C CYS A 196 -29.25 -30.79 7.79
N ARG A 197 -30.36 -31.54 7.84
CA ARG A 197 -30.81 -32.30 9.00
C ARG A 197 -30.21 -33.71 9.06
N GLN A 198 -29.72 -34.25 7.94
CA GLN A 198 -29.18 -35.60 7.90
C GLN A 198 -27.75 -35.69 8.41
N LYS A 199 -27.43 -36.86 9.02
CA LYS A 199 -26.11 -37.12 9.61
C LYS A 199 -25.04 -37.59 8.63
N SER A 200 -25.39 -38.15 7.47
CA SER A 200 -24.42 -38.61 6.47
C SER A 200 -24.19 -37.58 5.37
N THR A 201 -22.94 -37.39 4.97
CA THR A 201 -22.59 -36.66 3.73
C THR A 201 -22.56 -37.66 2.57
N PRO A 202 -23.16 -37.36 1.41
CA PRO A 202 -23.15 -38.26 0.26
C PRO A 202 -21.73 -38.57 -0.26
N ARG A 203 -21.58 -39.71 -0.96
CA ARG A 203 -20.26 -40.20 -1.39
C ARG A 203 -19.58 -39.26 -2.38
N ASN A 204 -20.31 -38.77 -3.39
CA ASN A 204 -19.77 -37.87 -4.40
C ASN A 204 -19.28 -36.56 -3.79
N ARG A 205 -20.00 -36.05 -2.79
CA ARG A 205 -19.58 -34.86 -2.03
C ARG A 205 -18.35 -35.10 -1.17
N THR A 206 -18.25 -36.28 -0.55
CA THR A 206 -17.06 -36.64 0.24
C THR A 206 -15.80 -36.63 -0.63
N LEU A 207 -15.88 -37.21 -1.84
CA LEU A 207 -14.79 -37.20 -2.81
C LEU A 207 -14.44 -35.77 -3.26
N ALA A 208 -15.45 -34.95 -3.59
CA ALA A 208 -15.24 -33.56 -3.97
C ALA A 208 -14.54 -32.73 -2.88
N LEU A 209 -14.82 -33.02 -1.60
CA LEU A 209 -14.20 -32.32 -0.46
C LEU A 209 -12.76 -32.75 -0.21
N GLU A 210 -12.39 -34.00 -0.53
CA GLU A 210 -10.99 -34.43 -0.46
C GLU A 210 -10.15 -33.66 -1.49
N VAL A 211 -10.67 -33.53 -2.71
CA VAL A 211 -10.04 -32.72 -3.77
C VAL A 211 -9.99 -31.24 -3.37
N PHE A 212 -11.08 -30.70 -2.84
CA PHE A 212 -11.12 -29.32 -2.35
C PHE A 212 -10.07 -29.05 -1.26
N LYS A 213 -9.85 -29.97 -0.32
CA LYS A 213 -8.80 -29.83 0.71
C LYS A 213 -7.41 -29.84 0.12
N ILE A 214 -7.17 -30.69 -0.88
CA ILE A 214 -5.88 -30.72 -1.60
C ILE A 214 -5.68 -29.40 -2.36
N PHE A 215 -6.71 -28.93 -3.06
CA PHE A 215 -6.70 -27.65 -3.75
C PHE A 215 -6.42 -26.50 -2.77
N GLN A 216 -7.10 -26.48 -1.62
CA GLN A 216 -6.87 -25.49 -0.58
C GLN A 216 -5.42 -25.54 -0.05
N GLN A 217 -4.82 -26.72 0.12
CA GLN A 217 -3.43 -26.85 0.60
C GLN A 217 -2.41 -26.40 -0.45
N ASN A 218 -2.64 -26.72 -1.71
CA ASN A 218 -1.71 -26.42 -2.82
C ASN A 218 -1.87 -24.99 -3.34
N ASN A 219 -3.08 -24.45 -3.25
CA ASN A 219 -3.47 -23.14 -3.75
C ASN A 219 -4.03 -22.26 -2.62
N VAL A 220 -3.51 -22.38 -1.38
CA VAL A 220 -3.62 -21.27 -0.43
C VAL A 220 -3.09 -20.09 -1.22
N MET A 221 -3.96 -19.17 -1.61
CA MET A 221 -3.62 -18.03 -2.44
C MET A 221 -2.56 -17.27 -1.65
N ASN A 222 -1.30 -17.57 -1.96
CA ASN A 222 -0.15 -17.03 -1.27
C ASN A 222 0.04 -15.66 -1.92
N TYR A 223 -0.89 -14.75 -1.65
CA TYR A 223 -0.78 -13.32 -1.89
C TYR A 223 0.37 -12.83 -1.03
N SER A 224 1.55 -13.18 -1.49
CA SER A 224 2.81 -12.98 -0.85
C SER A 224 3.55 -11.87 -1.55
N GLU A 225 2.99 -11.28 -2.62
CA GLU A 225 3.61 -10.25 -3.42
C GLU A 225 2.79 -8.97 -3.46
N TYR A 226 3.46 -7.85 -3.24
CA TYR A 226 2.90 -6.51 -3.37
C TYR A 226 3.74 -5.70 -4.34
N GLN A 227 3.08 -4.91 -5.19
CA GLN A 227 3.76 -3.91 -6.00
C GLN A 227 3.94 -2.62 -5.20
N ILE A 228 5.12 -2.02 -5.27
CA ILE A 228 5.44 -0.74 -4.66
C ILE A 228 5.45 0.31 -5.77
N CYS A 229 4.59 1.32 -5.63
CA CYS A 229 4.48 2.45 -6.54
C CYS A 229 4.69 3.77 -5.78
N SER A 230 5.24 4.77 -6.47
CA SER A 230 5.44 6.13 -5.94
C SER A 230 5.02 7.17 -6.96
N THR A 231 4.57 8.33 -6.50
CA THR A 231 4.37 9.52 -7.35
C THR A 231 5.69 9.98 -7.98
N GLU A 232 5.62 10.57 -9.19
CA GLU A 232 6.78 11.11 -9.96
C GLU A 232 7.01 12.62 -9.80
N ASN A 233 6.01 13.37 -9.36
CA ASN A 233 6.16 14.72 -8.83
C ASN A 233 4.95 15.06 -7.95
N SER A 234 4.97 16.20 -7.25
CA SER A 234 3.87 16.66 -6.38
C SER A 234 2.67 17.27 -7.13
N LEU A 235 2.68 17.26 -8.48
CA LEU A 235 1.74 17.99 -9.34
C LEU A 235 1.01 17.09 -10.37
N THR A 236 1.43 15.84 -10.55
CA THR A 236 0.83 14.90 -11.50
C THR A 236 0.42 13.62 -10.78
N ASP A 237 -0.79 13.15 -11.07
CA ASP A 237 -1.33 11.87 -10.59
C ASP A 237 -0.65 10.64 -11.24
N SER A 238 0.58 10.79 -11.74
CA SER A 238 1.33 9.71 -12.40
C SER A 238 2.12 8.89 -11.37
N TRP A 239 1.84 7.60 -11.35
CA TRP A 239 2.50 6.60 -10.50
C TRP A 239 3.61 5.90 -11.27
N LYS A 240 4.77 5.78 -10.64
CA LYS A 240 5.91 5.02 -11.11
C LYS A 240 6.07 3.75 -10.31
N TYR A 241 6.20 2.64 -11.02
CA TYR A 241 6.56 1.37 -10.42
C TYR A 241 8.00 1.43 -9.86
N MET A 242 8.15 1.13 -8.58
CA MET A 242 9.42 1.19 -7.85
C MET A 242 10.00 -0.19 -7.57
N GLY A 243 9.16 -1.22 -7.51
CA GLY A 243 9.59 -2.59 -7.20
C GLY A 243 8.47 -3.46 -6.66
N ASN A 244 8.86 -4.64 -6.17
CA ASN A 244 7.97 -5.59 -5.52
C ASN A 244 8.39 -5.78 -4.06
N TRP A 245 7.48 -6.30 -3.27
CA TRP A 245 7.78 -6.88 -1.97
C TRP A 245 7.24 -8.30 -1.94
N SER A 246 7.99 -9.24 -1.37
CA SER A 246 7.45 -10.53 -1.00
C SER A 246 7.69 -10.89 0.46
N LYS A 247 6.88 -11.79 1.03
CA LYS A 247 7.12 -12.28 2.39
C LYS A 247 8.48 -12.97 2.54
N ASP A 248 8.91 -13.67 1.50
CA ASP A 248 10.11 -14.50 1.54
C ASP A 248 11.36 -13.68 1.19
N ASP A 249 11.25 -12.71 0.27
CA ASP A 249 12.39 -11.92 -0.24
C ASP A 249 12.45 -10.49 0.32
N GLY A 250 11.39 -10.01 0.99
CA GLY A 250 11.28 -8.63 1.45
C GLY A 250 11.18 -7.65 0.27
N ILE A 251 11.70 -6.43 0.46
CA ILE A 251 11.63 -5.36 -0.54
C ILE A 251 12.66 -5.56 -1.66
N SER A 252 12.19 -5.63 -2.90
CA SER A 252 12.99 -5.75 -4.14
C SER A 252 12.70 -4.59 -5.09
N LEU A 253 13.61 -3.60 -5.14
CA LEU A 253 13.39 -2.37 -5.90
C LEU A 253 14.09 -2.36 -7.26
N VAL A 254 13.41 -1.80 -8.27
CA VAL A 254 13.96 -1.54 -9.61
C VAL A 254 15.06 -0.47 -9.55
N THR A 255 14.84 0.54 -8.71
CA THR A 255 15.82 1.58 -8.40
C THR A 255 16.24 1.43 -6.95
N SER A 256 17.42 1.89 -6.52
CA SER A 256 17.79 1.87 -5.10
C SER A 256 16.93 2.79 -4.20
N ARG A 257 15.73 3.18 -4.64
CA ARG A 257 14.86 4.18 -4.02
C ARG A 257 13.45 3.65 -3.88
N LEU A 258 12.87 3.93 -2.73
CA LEU A 258 11.47 3.63 -2.43
C LEU A 258 10.52 4.73 -2.95
N PHE A 259 11.00 5.99 -2.96
CA PHE A 259 10.21 7.15 -3.37
C PHE A 259 10.81 7.78 -4.63
N GLY A 260 9.99 7.95 -5.67
CA GLY A 260 10.39 8.52 -6.96
C GLY A 260 10.74 10.01 -6.88
N ASN A 261 10.13 10.74 -5.93
CA ASN A 261 10.25 12.18 -5.75
C ASN A 261 11.43 12.61 -4.86
N GLU A 262 12.25 11.67 -4.40
CA GLU A 262 13.39 11.99 -3.52
C GLU A 262 14.45 12.74 -4.32
N PHE A 263 14.82 13.95 -3.86
CA PHE A 263 15.89 14.74 -4.48
C PHE A 263 17.17 13.89 -4.55
N ILE A 264 17.70 13.77 -5.76
CA ILE A 264 18.82 12.90 -6.06
C ILE A 264 20.10 13.71 -5.98
N ASP A 265 20.17 14.66 -6.90
CA ASP A 265 21.34 15.45 -7.23
C ASP A 265 20.89 16.52 -8.24
N PHE A 266 21.85 17.31 -8.72
CA PHE A 266 21.64 18.34 -9.72
C PHE A 266 22.06 17.89 -11.14
N ASN A 267 22.28 16.59 -11.38
CA ASN A 267 22.64 16.03 -12.68
C ASN A 267 23.78 16.77 -13.43
N ASN A 268 24.87 17.08 -12.73
CA ASN A 268 26.03 17.82 -13.23
C ASN A 268 25.70 19.25 -13.73
N ALA A 269 24.58 19.83 -13.29
CA ALA A 269 24.25 21.21 -13.57
C ALA A 269 25.29 22.16 -12.97
N THR A 270 25.47 23.34 -13.58
CA THR A 270 26.30 24.41 -13.02
C THR A 270 25.40 25.44 -12.37
N LEU A 271 25.49 25.59 -11.05
CA LEU A 271 24.68 26.54 -10.28
C LEU A 271 25.44 27.86 -10.10
N LYS A 272 24.74 28.99 -10.24
CA LYS A 272 25.32 30.28 -9.86
C LYS A 272 25.05 30.57 -8.40
N VAL A 273 26.11 30.85 -7.65
CA VAL A 273 26.06 31.07 -6.20
C VAL A 273 26.39 32.51 -5.90
N ALA A 274 25.44 33.25 -5.35
CA ALA A 274 25.67 34.62 -4.93
C ALA A 274 26.53 34.66 -3.65
N ALA A 275 27.66 35.35 -3.67
CA ALA A 275 28.51 35.52 -2.49
C ALA A 275 29.20 36.89 -2.45
N LEU A 276 29.54 37.33 -1.24
CA LEU A 276 30.37 38.50 -0.99
C LEU A 276 31.57 38.12 -0.10
N PRO A 277 32.70 38.84 -0.18
CA PRO A 277 33.85 38.61 0.69
C PRO A 277 33.46 38.80 2.17
N LEU A 278 33.72 37.80 2.99
CA LEU A 278 33.48 37.85 4.43
C LEU A 278 34.43 36.91 5.15
N ASP A 279 35.52 37.44 5.70
CA ASP A 279 36.50 36.64 6.41
C ASP A 279 35.93 36.10 7.74
N PRO A 280 36.17 34.83 8.10
CA PRO A 280 36.92 33.78 7.39
C PRO A 280 36.04 32.83 6.55
N PHE A 281 34.80 33.24 6.25
CA PHE A 281 33.78 32.41 5.60
C PHE A 281 33.96 32.32 4.08
N VAL A 282 34.26 33.46 3.43
CA VAL A 282 34.49 33.55 1.98
C VAL A 282 35.60 34.56 1.71
N PHE A 283 36.73 34.07 1.23
CA PHE A 283 37.84 34.85 0.71
C PHE A 283 37.76 34.92 -0.81
N PHE A 284 37.95 36.12 -1.37
CA PHE A 284 38.12 36.35 -2.80
C PHE A 284 39.60 36.63 -3.05
N ASN A 285 40.28 35.71 -3.73
CA ASN A 285 41.69 35.80 -4.07
C ASN A 285 41.82 36.02 -5.58
N SER A 286 42.79 36.82 -6.03
CA SER A 286 43.10 36.99 -7.44
C SER A 286 44.54 36.55 -7.70
N ASP A 287 44.76 35.74 -8.75
CA ASP A 287 46.11 35.39 -9.21
C ASP A 287 46.72 36.49 -10.10
N ASP A 288 48.02 36.37 -10.41
CA ASP A 288 48.75 37.32 -11.27
C ASP A 288 48.17 37.41 -12.71
N ASN A 289 47.34 36.44 -13.12
CA ASN A 289 46.64 36.43 -14.39
C ASN A 289 45.19 36.95 -14.28
N ASN A 290 44.85 37.60 -13.16
CA ASN A 290 43.54 38.15 -12.84
C ASN A 290 42.42 37.08 -12.79
N ARG A 291 42.76 35.83 -12.48
CA ARG A 291 41.76 34.78 -12.21
C ARG A 291 41.34 34.86 -10.76
N THR A 292 40.04 34.98 -10.55
CA THR A 292 39.45 34.97 -9.21
C THR A 292 39.30 33.54 -8.73
N THR A 293 39.85 33.24 -7.56
CA THR A 293 39.66 32.00 -6.82
C THR A 293 38.99 32.30 -5.50
N HIS A 294 38.18 31.37 -5.02
CA HIS A 294 37.40 31.53 -3.79
C HIS A 294 37.84 30.46 -2.79
N SER A 295 37.93 30.81 -1.51
CA SER A 295 38.28 29.88 -0.44
C SER A 295 37.60 30.28 0.87
N GLY A 296 37.68 29.46 1.90
CA GLY A 296 37.13 29.75 3.23
C GLY A 296 36.05 28.76 3.64
N PHE A 297 35.57 28.89 4.87
CA PHE A 297 34.71 27.89 5.50
C PHE A 297 33.43 27.56 4.70
N CYS A 298 32.77 28.57 4.12
CA CYS A 298 31.56 28.35 3.32
C CYS A 298 31.87 27.72 1.95
N ILE A 299 33.05 27.99 1.39
CA ILE A 299 33.50 27.39 0.13
C ILE A 299 33.79 25.90 0.33
N ASP A 300 34.46 25.53 1.42
CA ASP A 300 34.73 24.12 1.74
C ASP A 300 33.43 23.31 1.89
N ILE A 301 32.41 23.89 2.53
CA ILE A 301 31.08 23.26 2.62
C ILE A 301 30.44 23.14 1.23
N LEU A 302 30.51 24.19 0.43
CA LEU A 302 29.94 24.21 -0.92
C LEU A 302 30.60 23.16 -1.82
N ASP A 303 31.91 22.95 -1.71
CA ASP A 303 32.64 21.89 -2.41
C ASP A 303 32.17 20.49 -1.99
N GLN A 304 31.97 20.26 -0.68
CA GLN A 304 31.43 18.98 -0.20
C GLN A 304 29.99 18.74 -0.70
N LEU A 305 29.16 19.79 -0.78
CA LEU A 305 27.82 19.70 -1.34
C LEU A 305 27.84 19.44 -2.84
N ALA A 306 28.71 20.13 -3.59
CA ALA A 306 28.92 19.96 -5.03
C ALA A 306 29.29 18.51 -5.38
N LEU A 307 30.23 17.93 -4.63
CA LEU A 307 30.62 16.54 -4.76
C LEU A 307 29.49 15.57 -4.42
N LYS A 308 28.76 15.82 -3.32
CA LYS A 308 27.70 14.94 -2.84
C LYS A 308 26.47 14.94 -3.75
N PHE A 309 26.09 16.10 -4.27
CA PHE A 309 24.87 16.29 -5.08
C PHE A 309 25.17 16.59 -6.54
N ASN A 310 26.36 16.22 -7.02
CA ASN A 310 26.73 16.22 -8.44
C ASN A 310 26.35 17.52 -9.15
N PHE A 311 26.87 18.66 -8.68
CA PHE A 311 26.80 19.94 -9.39
C PHE A 311 28.18 20.59 -9.46
N ASN A 312 28.34 21.46 -10.44
CA ASN A 312 29.38 22.47 -10.46
C ASN A 312 28.80 23.81 -10.02
N TYR A 313 29.63 24.76 -9.62
CA TYR A 313 29.13 26.09 -9.28
C TYR A 313 30.05 27.21 -9.74
N GLU A 314 29.46 28.39 -9.97
CA GLU A 314 30.14 29.64 -10.26
C GLU A 314 29.74 30.68 -9.23
N ILE A 315 30.70 31.34 -8.61
CA ILE A 315 30.43 32.41 -7.64
C ILE A 315 30.23 33.74 -8.38
N VAL A 316 29.13 34.41 -8.08
CA VAL A 316 28.76 35.70 -8.70
C VAL A 316 28.49 36.72 -7.61
N SER A 317 29.19 37.84 -7.64
CA SER A 317 28.93 38.94 -6.71
C SER A 317 27.84 39.87 -7.24
N PRO A 318 26.96 40.41 -6.38
CA PRO A 318 26.00 41.43 -6.80
C PRO A 318 26.74 42.72 -7.19
N SER A 319 26.25 43.41 -8.22
CA SER A 319 26.88 44.64 -8.74
C SER A 319 26.90 45.80 -7.74
N ASP A 320 25.95 45.81 -6.80
CA ASP A 320 25.82 46.81 -5.74
C ASP A 320 26.61 46.44 -4.47
N ASN A 321 27.29 45.28 -4.45
CA ASN A 321 27.99 44.74 -3.29
C ASN A 321 27.16 44.65 -2.00
N ALA A 322 25.83 44.53 -2.12
CA ALA A 322 24.93 44.46 -0.98
C ALA A 322 24.46 43.03 -0.67
N TYR A 323 24.21 42.73 0.61
CA TYR A 323 23.55 41.49 1.00
C TYR A 323 22.09 41.47 0.52
N GLY A 324 21.37 42.57 0.75
CA GLY A 324 19.97 42.74 0.35
C GLY A 324 19.24 43.71 1.27
N SER A 325 18.50 44.62 0.67
CA SER A 325 17.59 45.55 1.33
C SER A 325 16.34 45.72 0.48
N LEU A 326 15.20 45.88 1.16
CA LEU A 326 13.93 46.15 0.49
C LEU A 326 13.88 47.63 0.13
N GLU A 327 13.76 47.92 -1.15
CA GLU A 327 13.66 49.27 -1.69
C GLU A 327 12.21 49.78 -1.60
N ASP A 328 12.03 51.09 -1.72
CA ASP A 328 10.73 51.76 -1.63
C ASP A 328 9.72 51.28 -2.70
N ASP A 329 10.22 50.75 -3.83
CA ASP A 329 9.41 50.18 -4.91
C ASP A 329 8.98 48.72 -4.65
N GLY A 330 9.34 48.15 -3.49
CA GLY A 330 9.01 46.79 -3.08
C GLY A 330 9.96 45.71 -3.65
N THR A 331 11.02 46.10 -4.36
CA THR A 331 12.03 45.17 -4.88
C THR A 331 13.20 44.97 -3.90
N TRP A 332 13.91 43.86 -4.01
CA TRP A 332 15.11 43.59 -3.23
C TRP A 332 16.37 43.87 -4.05
N ASN A 333 17.35 44.54 -3.45
CA ASN A 333 18.71 44.69 -4.01
C ASN A 333 19.64 43.54 -3.57
N GLY A 334 20.92 43.61 -3.93
CA GLY A 334 21.94 42.70 -3.42
C GLY A 334 21.76 41.23 -3.78
N MET A 335 22.37 40.35 -2.99
CA MET A 335 22.27 38.90 -3.15
C MET A 335 20.82 38.39 -3.03
N VAL A 336 20.02 38.95 -2.12
CA VAL A 336 18.59 38.61 -2.00
C VAL A 336 17.85 38.92 -3.31
N GLY A 337 18.09 40.09 -3.89
CA GLY A 337 17.54 40.50 -5.17
C GLY A 337 17.94 39.57 -6.31
N MET A 338 19.20 39.10 -6.35
CA MET A 338 19.68 38.16 -7.36
C MET A 338 18.91 36.84 -7.33
N VAL A 339 18.67 36.28 -6.13
CA VAL A 339 17.92 35.04 -5.94
C VAL A 339 16.46 35.23 -6.36
N MET A 340 15.81 36.31 -5.90
CA MET A 340 14.40 36.61 -6.25
C MET A 340 14.19 36.78 -7.76
N ARG A 341 15.17 37.35 -8.48
CA ARG A 341 15.12 37.54 -9.93
C ARG A 341 15.57 36.32 -10.73
N ASN A 342 15.87 35.18 -10.09
CA ASN A 342 16.44 33.98 -10.73
C ASN A 342 17.71 34.27 -11.55
N VAL A 343 18.49 35.27 -11.18
CA VAL A 343 19.78 35.59 -11.85
C VAL A 343 20.85 34.55 -11.50
N SER A 344 20.59 33.75 -10.47
CA SER A 344 21.42 32.66 -9.97
C SER A 344 21.08 31.26 -10.55
N LYS A 345 20.38 31.19 -11.69
CA LYS A 345 20.06 29.91 -12.35
C LYS A 345 21.22 29.32 -13.13
#